data_AF-A0A7X4E1Z7-F1
#
_entry.id   AF-A0A7X4E1Z7-F1
#
_cell.length_a   1.000
_cell.length_b   1.000
_cell.length_c   1.000
_cell.angle_alpha   90.00
_cell.angle_beta   90.00
_cell.angle_gamma   90.00
#
_symmetry.space_group_name_H-M   'P 1'
#
loop_
_entity.id
_entity.type
_entity.pdbx_description
1 polymer ?
#
loop_
_entity_poly.entity_id
_entity_poly.type
_entity_poly.pdbx_seq_one_letter_code
_entity_poly.pdbx_strand_id
1 'polypeptide(L)'
;MTHVDAASRILPALGVALLALIVVADAAEAQRRPLAPRPFPTVGEPEPEAATSPQGAVASTTTAPAQPSGLDGSPSAADAAMSGPEEPTEAELGVNIFPSARYITSYDAGRGQRFHLFGATVPFVDLVDYYSVILDERGRRVYDRPAIHQFETARFRDREMDYRPSVTIKDYTWNGSPGYLNPAPGSDPPAFPTIIQITTLPNSPAATDRR
;
A
#
# COMPACT_ATOMS: atom_id res chain seq x y z
N MET A 1 -10.43 45.35 59.24
CA MET A 1 -10.07 46.66 58.68
C MET A 1 -9.92 46.47 57.17
N THR A 2 -10.99 46.51 56.37
CA THR A 2 -11.61 47.72 55.73
C THR A 2 -10.56 48.56 54.99
N HIS A 3 -10.61 48.79 53.67
CA HIS A 3 -11.77 49.06 52.84
C HIS A 3 -11.53 48.69 51.36
N VAL A 4 -12.62 48.31 50.70
CA VAL A 4 -12.84 48.12 49.27
C VAL A 4 -13.06 49.49 48.60
N ASP A 5 -12.58 49.66 47.37
CA ASP A 5 -13.12 50.54 46.32
C ASP A 5 -12.93 49.77 44.99
N ALA A 6 -13.88 49.08 44.38
CA ALA A 6 -15.23 49.41 43.90
C ALA A 6 -15.28 50.48 42.80
N ALA A 7 -15.85 50.03 41.67
CA ALA A 7 -16.58 50.80 40.68
C ALA A 7 -15.78 51.60 39.62
N SER A 8 -16.23 51.76 38.38
CA SER A 8 -17.29 51.14 37.58
C SER A 8 -17.39 51.97 36.30
N ARG A 9 -17.27 51.32 35.12
CA ARG A 9 -17.95 51.64 33.84
C ARG A 9 -17.55 52.97 33.16
N ILE A 10 -17.49 53.07 31.83
CA ILE A 10 -18.64 53.20 30.94
C ILE A 10 -18.17 52.98 29.48
N LEU A 11 -18.73 51.96 28.81
CA LEU A 11 -19.10 52.02 27.38
C LEU A 11 -20.51 52.64 27.31
N PRO A 12 -20.86 53.43 26.29
CA PRO A 12 -21.47 52.89 25.05
C PRO A 12 -21.02 53.72 23.81
N ALA A 13 -21.34 53.44 22.54
CA ALA A 13 -22.58 52.95 21.98
C ALA A 13 -22.41 52.62 20.47
N LEU A 14 -23.27 51.69 20.03
CA LEU A 14 -23.98 51.68 18.75
C LEU A 14 -23.22 51.69 17.41
N GLY A 15 -23.27 50.53 16.76
CA GLY A 15 -23.27 50.38 15.32
C GLY A 15 -24.07 49.14 14.92
N VAL A 16 -25.35 49.10 15.25
CA VAL A 16 -26.30 48.10 14.74
C VAL A 16 -26.80 48.60 13.38
N ALA A 17 -26.53 47.84 12.32
CA ALA A 17 -27.35 47.85 11.11
C ALA A 17 -27.51 46.41 10.63
N LEU A 18 -28.64 45.83 11.04
CA LEU A 18 -29.21 44.59 10.51
C LEU A 18 -29.89 44.91 9.17
N LEU A 19 -29.61 44.16 8.11
CA LEU A 19 -30.60 43.92 7.07
C LEU A 19 -30.47 42.50 6.48
N ALA A 20 -31.58 41.78 6.59
CA ALA A 20 -31.88 40.44 6.14
C ALA A 20 -31.94 40.36 4.58
N LEU A 21 -31.35 39.33 3.96
CA LEU A 21 -31.97 38.05 3.54
C LEU A 21 -32.63 38.10 2.15
N ILE A 22 -31.98 37.49 1.15
CA ILE A 22 -32.65 36.74 0.07
C ILE A 22 -31.80 35.50 -0.26
N VAL A 23 -32.46 34.34 -0.12
CA VAL A 23 -32.02 33.01 -0.57
C VAL A 23 -32.13 32.96 -2.10
N VAL A 24 -31.08 32.50 -2.78
CA VAL A 24 -31.22 31.82 -4.07
C VAL A 24 -30.52 30.47 -3.95
N ALA A 25 -31.34 29.44 -3.74
CA ALA A 25 -30.96 28.06 -3.98
C ALA A 25 -31.00 27.85 -5.51
N ASP A 26 -29.84 27.67 -6.14
CA ASP A 26 -29.79 27.16 -7.51
C ASP A 26 -29.44 25.67 -7.44
N ALA A 27 -30.51 24.88 -7.47
CA ALA A 27 -30.46 23.44 -7.61
C ALA A 27 -30.14 23.11 -9.07
N ALA A 28 -28.90 22.72 -9.35
CA ALA A 28 -28.49 22.14 -10.62
C ALA A 28 -27.94 20.73 -10.42
N GLU A 29 -28.70 19.87 -9.74
CA GLU A 29 -28.58 18.41 -9.90
C GLU A 29 -29.26 17.98 -11.22
N ALA A 30 -28.66 18.40 -12.33
CA ALA A 30 -29.06 17.92 -13.65
C ALA A 30 -28.42 16.54 -13.92
N GLN A 31 -29.18 15.51 -13.58
CA GLN A 31 -29.23 14.19 -14.23
C GLN A 31 -27.89 13.47 -14.54
N ARG A 32 -27.29 12.82 -13.53
CA ARG A 32 -26.51 11.60 -13.79
C ARG A 32 -27.47 10.40 -13.75
N ARG A 33 -28.00 10.00 -14.92
CA ARG A 33 -28.68 8.69 -15.03
C ARG A 33 -27.66 7.60 -14.70
N PRO A 34 -27.92 6.68 -13.76
CA PRO A 34 -27.07 5.51 -13.61
C PRO A 34 -27.13 4.71 -14.92
N LEU A 35 -25.97 4.43 -15.51
CA LEU A 35 -25.88 3.48 -16.62
C LEU A 35 -26.29 2.10 -16.06
N ALA A 36 -27.43 1.60 -16.51
CA ALA A 36 -27.84 0.23 -16.16
C ALA A 36 -26.78 -0.75 -16.72
N PRO A 37 -26.30 -1.72 -15.91
CA PRO A 37 -25.38 -2.74 -16.39
C PRO A 37 -26.07 -3.58 -17.47
N ARG A 38 -25.37 -3.80 -18.60
CA ARG A 38 -25.83 -4.73 -19.63
C ARG A 38 -25.65 -6.17 -19.11
N PRO A 39 -26.66 -7.04 -19.24
CA PRO A 39 -26.46 -8.47 -18.97
C PRO A 39 -25.49 -9.06 -20.00
N PHE A 40 -24.65 -9.99 -19.56
CA PHE A 40 -23.80 -10.79 -20.44
C PHE A 40 -24.66 -11.65 -21.38
N PRO A 41 -24.23 -11.90 -22.62
CA PRO A 41 -24.88 -12.88 -23.48
C PRO A 41 -24.83 -14.26 -22.82
N THR A 42 -26.00 -14.81 -22.51
CA THR A 42 -26.16 -16.21 -22.10
C THR A 42 -25.93 -17.09 -23.31
N VAL A 43 -24.83 -17.85 -23.32
CA VAL A 43 -24.66 -19.00 -24.21
C VAL A 43 -25.46 -20.17 -23.62
N GLY A 44 -26.73 -20.26 -23.99
CA GLY A 44 -27.49 -21.50 -24.14
C GLY A 44 -27.93 -21.51 -25.61
N GLU A 45 -27.85 -22.59 -26.38
CA GLU A 45 -28.32 -23.94 -26.10
C GLU A 45 -27.72 -24.89 -27.15
N PRO A 46 -27.52 -26.19 -26.83
CA PRO A 46 -27.00 -27.19 -27.77
C PRO A 46 -28.09 -27.66 -28.75
N GLU A 47 -27.78 -27.68 -30.04
CA GLU A 47 -28.60 -28.29 -31.09
C GLU A 47 -28.26 -29.79 -31.23
N PRO A 48 -29.23 -30.72 -31.18
CA PRO A 48 -28.98 -32.16 -31.31
C PRO A 48 -29.16 -32.72 -32.74
N GLU A 49 -28.20 -33.57 -33.09
CA GLU A 49 -28.23 -34.79 -33.92
C GLU A 49 -28.60 -34.78 -35.43
N ALA A 50 -27.66 -35.28 -36.26
CA ALA A 50 -27.84 -36.58 -36.95
C ALA A 50 -26.54 -37.12 -37.60
N ALA A 51 -26.11 -38.26 -37.04
CA ALA A 51 -25.28 -39.38 -37.51
C ALA A 51 -24.65 -39.42 -38.93
N THR A 52 -23.41 -39.93 -39.01
CA THR A 52 -23.09 -41.27 -39.57
C THR A 52 -21.66 -41.70 -39.20
N SER A 53 -21.52 -42.83 -38.50
CA SER A 53 -20.32 -43.68 -38.39
C SER A 53 -20.65 -45.05 -39.02
N PRO A 54 -19.65 -45.80 -39.54
CA PRO A 54 -19.10 -46.93 -38.76
C PRO A 54 -17.56 -47.04 -38.94
N GLN A 55 -16.78 -47.08 -37.87
CA GLN A 55 -16.43 -48.22 -37.01
C GLN A 55 -15.53 -49.28 -37.66
N GLY A 56 -14.25 -49.23 -37.29
CA GLY A 56 -13.34 -50.37 -37.19
C GLY A 56 -12.72 -50.38 -35.79
N ALA A 57 -13.29 -51.19 -34.90
CA ALA A 57 -12.73 -51.57 -33.60
C ALA A 57 -11.61 -52.61 -33.82
N VAL A 58 -10.58 -52.80 -32.98
CA VAL A 58 -10.49 -53.37 -31.62
C VAL A 58 -8.95 -53.49 -31.36
N ALA A 59 -8.35 -53.64 -30.19
CA ALA A 59 -8.68 -53.62 -28.77
C ALA A 59 -7.33 -53.63 -28.00
N SER A 60 -7.35 -53.04 -26.79
CA SER A 60 -6.84 -53.52 -25.48
C SER A 60 -5.47 -54.25 -25.41
N THR A 61 -4.59 -54.10 -24.43
CA THR A 61 -4.63 -53.90 -22.97
C THR A 61 -3.22 -53.42 -22.55
N THR A 62 -2.97 -52.74 -21.43
CA THR A 62 -2.74 -53.35 -20.11
C THR A 62 -2.17 -52.27 -19.18
N THR A 63 -2.69 -52.30 -17.95
CA THR A 63 -2.28 -51.61 -16.73
C THR A 63 -0.80 -51.84 -16.37
N ALA A 64 -0.09 -50.80 -15.95
CA ALA A 64 1.06 -50.95 -15.05
C ALA A 64 1.26 -49.68 -14.20
N PRO A 65 1.29 -49.79 -12.85
CA PRO A 65 1.61 -48.69 -11.96
C PRO A 65 3.14 -48.57 -11.85
N ALA A 66 3.69 -47.37 -12.07
CA ALA A 66 5.08 -47.08 -11.74
C ALA A 66 5.13 -46.37 -10.37
N GLN A 67 5.55 -47.13 -9.36
CA GLN A 67 5.97 -46.64 -8.04
C GLN A 67 7.27 -45.80 -8.17
N PRO A 68 7.59 -44.97 -7.15
CA PRO A 68 8.63 -43.97 -7.20
C PRO A 68 10.00 -44.60 -6.94
N SER A 69 11.02 -44.15 -7.65
CA SER A 69 12.41 -44.30 -7.23
C SER A 69 13.23 -43.16 -7.81
N GLY A 70 13.71 -42.32 -6.90
CA GLY A 70 14.56 -41.16 -7.14
C GLY A 70 14.92 -40.56 -5.79
N LEU A 71 15.65 -41.32 -4.97
CA LEU A 71 16.44 -40.80 -3.87
C LEU A 71 17.63 -40.06 -4.50
N ASP A 72 17.45 -38.80 -4.82
CA ASP A 72 18.53 -37.83 -4.98
C ASP A 72 18.02 -36.52 -4.39
N GLY A 73 18.65 -36.08 -3.30
CA GLY A 73 18.33 -34.83 -2.62
C GLY A 73 18.65 -33.63 -3.50
N SER A 74 17.73 -33.26 -4.38
CA SER A 74 17.55 -31.87 -4.75
C SER A 74 16.73 -31.19 -3.66
N PRO A 75 17.12 -30.00 -3.16
CA PRO A 75 16.21 -29.23 -2.32
C PRO A 75 14.93 -29.03 -3.12
N SER A 76 13.86 -29.62 -2.62
CA SER A 76 12.54 -29.50 -3.19
C SER A 76 12.23 -28.01 -3.32
N ALA A 77 11.76 -27.57 -4.48
CA ALA A 77 11.23 -26.20 -4.66
C ALA A 77 10.05 -25.91 -3.69
N ALA A 78 9.55 -26.92 -2.97
CA ALA A 78 8.60 -26.76 -1.86
C ALA A 78 9.24 -26.22 -0.56
N ASP A 79 10.55 -26.35 -0.35
CA ASP A 79 11.24 -25.79 0.84
C ASP A 79 11.62 -24.32 0.63
N ALA A 80 11.76 -23.87 -0.63
CA ALA A 80 11.94 -22.46 -0.97
C ALA A 80 10.65 -21.63 -0.81
N ALA A 81 9.51 -22.27 -0.53
CA ALA A 81 8.20 -21.63 -0.42
C ALA A 81 7.73 -21.40 1.03
N MET A 82 8.54 -21.73 2.04
CA MET A 82 8.18 -21.57 3.47
C MET A 82 9.01 -20.55 4.25
N SER A 83 9.94 -19.88 3.59
CA SER A 83 10.53 -18.65 4.11
C SER A 83 9.72 -17.48 3.57
N GLY A 84 8.93 -16.83 4.43
CA GLY A 84 8.48 -15.46 4.15
C GLY A 84 9.69 -14.59 3.80
N PRO A 85 9.51 -13.49 3.05
CA PRO A 85 10.63 -12.65 2.66
C PRO A 85 11.40 -12.23 3.91
N GLU A 86 12.71 -12.51 3.97
CA GLU A 86 13.52 -12.17 5.12
C GLU A 86 13.43 -10.66 5.37
N GLU A 87 13.07 -10.29 6.60
CA GLU A 87 12.90 -8.90 6.99
C GLU A 87 14.28 -8.23 7.09
N PRO A 88 14.50 -7.12 6.36
CA PRO A 88 15.79 -6.45 6.35
C PRO A 88 16.06 -5.76 7.70
N THR A 89 17.31 -5.72 8.10
CA THR A 89 17.72 -5.03 9.33
C THR A 89 17.89 -3.52 9.12
N GLU A 90 17.81 -2.72 10.18
CA GLU A 90 18.07 -1.27 10.11
C GLU A 90 19.46 -0.93 9.55
N ALA A 91 20.45 -1.78 9.87
CA ALA A 91 21.81 -1.64 9.35
C ALA A 91 21.87 -1.86 7.83
N GLU A 92 21.05 -2.77 7.29
CA GLU A 92 20.93 -2.98 5.85
C GLU A 92 20.22 -1.84 5.15
N LEU A 93 19.17 -1.29 5.77
CA LEU A 93 18.40 -0.19 5.21
C LEU A 93 19.12 1.16 5.30
N GLY A 94 20.02 1.31 6.28
CA GLY A 94 20.69 2.58 6.58
C GLY A 94 19.78 3.63 7.21
N VAL A 95 18.60 3.22 7.68
CA VAL A 95 17.60 4.06 8.35
C VAL A 95 16.90 3.26 9.44
N ASN A 96 16.46 3.96 10.48
CA ASN A 96 15.63 3.36 11.51
C ASN A 96 14.25 2.98 10.97
N ILE A 97 13.81 1.78 11.32
CA ILE A 97 12.48 1.28 10.97
C ILE A 97 11.53 1.75 12.06
N PHE A 98 10.34 2.24 11.67
CA PHE A 98 9.34 2.61 12.65
C PHE A 98 8.97 1.39 13.53
N PRO A 99 9.02 1.48 14.88
CA PRO A 99 9.03 0.29 15.74
C PRO A 99 7.86 -0.69 15.62
N SER A 100 6.67 -0.23 15.20
CA SER A 100 5.50 -1.09 15.01
C SER A 100 5.17 -1.36 13.54
N ALA A 101 6.05 -0.95 12.62
CA ALA A 101 5.90 -1.28 11.22
C ALA A 101 6.18 -2.76 10.98
N ARG A 102 5.43 -3.37 10.07
CA ARG A 102 5.56 -4.78 9.69
C ARG A 102 6.09 -4.86 8.28
N TYR A 103 7.18 -5.59 8.08
CA TYR A 103 7.68 -5.83 6.75
C TYR A 103 6.65 -6.58 5.87
N ILE A 104 6.52 -6.12 4.63
CA ILE A 104 5.58 -6.66 3.66
C ILE A 104 6.35 -7.42 2.59
N THR A 105 7.26 -6.73 1.91
CA THR A 105 7.99 -7.27 0.74
C THR A 105 9.09 -6.32 0.30
N SER A 106 9.86 -6.75 -0.70
CA SER A 106 10.79 -5.88 -1.42
C SER A 106 10.80 -6.10 -2.93
N TYR A 107 11.13 -5.05 -3.67
CA TYR A 107 11.22 -5.03 -5.13
C TYR A 107 12.59 -4.54 -5.59
N ASP A 108 13.01 -4.98 -6.77
CA ASP A 108 14.24 -4.50 -7.39
C ASP A 108 14.00 -3.09 -7.93
N ALA A 109 14.85 -2.14 -7.53
CA ALA A 109 14.76 -0.76 -7.98
C ALA A 109 15.82 -0.43 -9.03
N GLY A 110 16.57 -1.42 -9.54
CA GLY A 110 17.67 -1.22 -10.47
C GLY A 110 18.99 -0.81 -9.79
N ARG A 111 20.11 -1.07 -10.48
CA ARG A 111 21.49 -0.78 -10.05
C ARG A 111 21.82 -1.19 -8.60
N GLY A 112 21.33 -2.35 -8.18
CA GLY A 112 21.57 -2.87 -6.84
C GLY A 112 20.83 -2.11 -5.73
N GLN A 113 19.88 -1.26 -6.07
CA GLN A 113 18.93 -0.66 -5.14
C GLN A 113 17.69 -1.53 -4.99
N ARG A 114 17.06 -1.44 -3.82
CA ARG A 114 15.81 -2.15 -3.50
C ARG A 114 14.80 -1.16 -2.96
N PHE A 115 13.53 -1.42 -3.24
CA PHE A 115 12.41 -0.85 -2.50
C PHE A 115 11.98 -1.85 -1.43
N HIS A 116 12.02 -1.47 -0.16
CA HIS A 116 11.47 -2.26 0.95
C HIS A 116 10.16 -1.61 1.42
N LEU A 117 9.11 -2.40 1.55
CA LEU A 117 7.79 -1.95 1.97
C LEU A 117 7.49 -2.44 3.38
N PHE A 118 7.05 -1.51 4.22
CA PHE A 118 6.57 -1.78 5.57
C PHE A 118 5.18 -1.19 5.75
N GLY A 119 4.28 -1.96 6.34
CA GLY A 119 2.94 -1.51 6.71
C GLY A 119 2.89 -1.03 8.14
N ALA A 120 2.19 0.08 8.39
CA ALA A 120 2.00 0.62 9.72
C ALA A 120 0.50 0.89 9.97
N THR A 121 0.06 0.66 11.21
CA THR A 121 -1.30 1.00 11.68
C THR A 121 -1.43 2.47 12.10
N VAL A 122 -0.32 3.20 12.09
CA VAL A 122 -0.24 4.59 12.51
C VAL A 122 -0.67 5.53 11.37
N PRO A 123 -1.38 6.64 11.68
CA PRO A 123 -1.74 7.64 10.68
C PRO A 123 -0.53 8.23 9.95
N PHE A 124 -0.77 8.70 8.73
CA PHE A 124 0.23 9.31 7.86
C PHE A 124 1.00 10.47 8.54
N VAL A 125 0.28 11.37 9.24
CA VAL A 125 0.87 12.58 9.83
C VAL A 125 1.87 12.21 10.93
N ASP A 126 1.52 11.26 11.79
CA ASP A 126 2.39 10.83 12.89
C ASP A 126 3.68 10.17 12.36
N LEU A 127 3.60 9.45 11.25
CA LEU A 127 4.80 8.88 10.59
C LEU A 127 5.66 9.96 9.93
N VAL A 128 5.06 11.00 9.34
CA VAL A 128 5.80 12.15 8.83
C VAL A 128 6.51 12.87 9.97
N ASP A 129 5.84 13.09 11.10
CA ASP A 129 6.44 13.74 12.27
C ASP A 129 7.58 12.89 12.86
N TYR A 130 7.37 11.58 13.00
CA TYR A 130 8.41 10.65 13.45
C TYR A 130 9.67 10.73 12.58
N TYR A 131 9.52 10.54 11.26
CA TYR A 131 10.67 10.54 10.36
C TYR A 131 11.32 11.93 10.25
N SER A 132 10.54 13.00 10.42
CA SER A 132 11.10 14.36 10.45
C SER A 132 12.06 14.56 11.63
N VAL A 133 11.78 13.95 12.78
CA VAL A 133 12.64 14.03 13.97
C VAL A 133 13.86 13.14 13.82
N ILE A 134 13.68 11.88 13.43
CA ILE A 134 14.80 10.91 13.44
C ILE A 134 15.78 11.12 12.28
N LEU A 135 15.32 11.67 11.15
CA LEU A 135 16.18 11.98 10.01
C LEU A 135 16.75 13.41 10.07
N ASP A 136 16.29 14.24 11.03
CA ASP A 136 16.59 15.67 11.11
C ASP A 136 16.35 16.40 9.78
N GLU A 137 15.30 16.00 9.04
CA GLU A 137 14.94 16.57 7.76
C GLU A 137 13.41 16.69 7.65
N ARG A 138 12.92 17.83 7.16
CA ARG A 138 11.47 18.06 6.99
C ARG A 138 10.85 17.27 5.83
N GLY A 139 11.67 16.79 4.91
CA GLY A 139 11.26 16.15 3.67
C GLY A 139 10.39 17.08 2.82
N ARG A 140 9.63 16.47 1.91
CA ARG A 140 8.70 17.18 1.03
C ARG A 140 7.39 16.41 0.85
N ARG A 141 6.30 17.15 0.77
CA ARG A 141 5.04 16.64 0.24
C ARG A 141 5.17 16.48 -1.27
N VAL A 142 5.02 15.25 -1.76
CA VAL A 142 5.10 14.91 -3.19
C VAL A 142 3.71 14.95 -3.83
N TYR A 143 2.69 14.52 -3.09
CA TYR A 143 1.31 14.53 -3.55
C TYR A 143 0.36 14.75 -2.39
N ASP A 144 -0.75 15.46 -2.59
CA ASP A 144 -1.66 15.81 -1.50
C ASP A 144 -2.79 14.79 -1.29
N ARG A 145 -3.28 14.13 -2.35
CA ARG A 145 -4.49 13.29 -2.31
C ARG A 145 -4.45 12.13 -3.31
N PRO A 146 -4.00 10.91 -2.93
CA PRO A 146 -3.56 10.52 -1.58
C PRO A 146 -2.29 11.24 -1.13
N ALA A 147 -2.14 11.44 0.18
CA ALA A 147 -0.96 12.10 0.70
C ALA A 147 0.29 11.23 0.53
N ILE A 148 1.35 11.79 -0.04
CA ILE A 148 2.67 11.16 -0.17
C ILE A 148 3.73 12.14 0.30
N HIS A 149 4.53 11.75 1.29
CA HIS A 149 5.67 12.53 1.79
C HIS A 149 6.96 11.76 1.57
N GLN A 150 8.04 12.47 1.24
CA GLN A 150 9.33 11.84 0.98
C GLN A 150 10.46 12.59 1.69
N PHE A 151 11.34 11.84 2.32
CA PHE A 151 12.60 12.28 2.91
C PHE A 151 13.76 11.72 2.08
N GLU A 152 14.80 12.52 1.82
CA GLU A 152 15.98 12.06 1.09
C GLU A 152 17.04 11.63 2.11
N THR A 153 17.42 10.35 2.12
CA THR A 153 18.31 9.81 3.16
C THR A 153 19.78 9.90 2.77
N ALA A 154 20.08 10.08 1.49
CA ALA A 154 21.44 10.28 0.99
C ALA A 154 21.45 11.02 -0.35
N ARG A 155 22.64 11.48 -0.75
CA ARG A 155 22.85 12.17 -2.03
C ARG A 155 22.68 11.21 -3.20
N PHE A 156 21.93 11.66 -4.20
CA PHE A 156 21.76 10.95 -5.46
C PHE A 156 23.06 10.86 -6.25
N ARG A 157 23.32 9.69 -6.83
CA ARG A 157 24.45 9.45 -7.73
C ARG A 157 23.94 8.89 -9.05
N ASP A 158 23.76 9.75 -10.04
CA ASP A 158 23.14 9.44 -11.34
C ASP A 158 23.79 8.25 -12.09
N ARG A 159 25.11 8.03 -11.90
CA ARG A 159 25.82 6.89 -12.50
C ARG A 159 25.67 5.57 -11.73
N GLU A 160 25.28 5.61 -10.46
CA GLU A 160 25.25 4.45 -9.56
C GLU A 160 23.83 4.07 -9.12
N MET A 161 22.86 4.97 -9.26
CA MET A 161 21.52 4.84 -8.70
C MET A 161 20.47 5.15 -9.77
N ASP A 162 19.38 4.39 -9.77
CA ASP A 162 18.18 4.72 -10.56
C ASP A 162 17.19 5.57 -9.75
N TYR A 163 17.21 5.43 -8.41
CA TYR A 163 16.36 6.19 -7.50
C TYR A 163 17.15 6.83 -6.37
N ARG A 164 16.65 7.95 -5.85
CA ARG A 164 17.22 8.55 -4.63
C ARG A 164 16.99 7.64 -3.43
N PRO A 165 18.05 7.39 -2.62
CA PRO A 165 17.87 6.82 -1.29
C PRO A 165 16.89 7.69 -0.51
N SER A 166 15.83 7.05 0.00
CA SER A 166 14.69 7.80 0.53
C SER A 166 13.84 6.98 1.48
N VAL A 167 13.14 7.68 2.38
CA VAL A 167 11.96 7.16 3.09
C VAL A 167 10.74 7.85 2.51
N THR A 168 9.80 7.10 1.97
CA THR A 168 8.55 7.62 1.40
C THR A 168 7.35 7.09 2.18
N ILE A 169 6.56 8.00 2.75
CA ILE A 169 5.34 7.70 3.50
C ILE A 169 4.15 7.91 2.58
N LYS A 170 3.26 6.93 2.50
CA LYS A 170 2.09 6.93 1.60
C LYS A 170 0.83 6.63 2.40
N ASP A 171 -0.16 7.52 2.30
CA ASP A 171 -1.50 7.31 2.83
C ASP A 171 -2.33 6.45 1.87
N TYR A 172 -2.79 5.29 2.37
CA TYR A 172 -3.61 4.34 1.62
C TYR A 172 -5.09 4.35 2.03
N THR A 173 -5.49 5.27 2.92
CA THR A 173 -6.89 5.40 3.39
C THR A 173 -7.76 6.29 2.50
N TRP A 174 -7.16 6.89 1.47
CA TRP A 174 -7.83 7.81 0.56
C TRP A 174 -9.08 7.18 -0.09
N ASN A 175 -10.12 7.99 -0.26
CA ASN A 175 -11.39 7.62 -0.88
C ASN A 175 -12.12 6.44 -0.18
N GLY A 176 -12.02 6.35 1.14
CA GLY A 176 -12.70 5.32 1.94
C GLY A 176 -12.05 3.95 1.88
N SER A 177 -10.83 3.85 1.33
CA SER A 177 -10.04 2.62 1.36
C SER A 177 -9.70 2.24 2.81
N PRO A 178 -9.78 0.95 3.18
CA PRO A 178 -9.34 0.49 4.51
C PRO A 178 -7.80 0.51 4.66
N GLY A 179 -7.05 0.70 3.58
CA GLY A 179 -5.58 0.71 3.56
C GLY A 179 -5.00 -0.26 2.54
N TYR A 180 -3.68 -0.42 2.59
CA TYR A 180 -2.94 -1.42 1.82
C TYR A 180 -3.14 -2.81 2.44
N LEU A 181 -3.57 -3.79 1.65
CA LEU A 181 -3.84 -5.14 2.16
C LEU A 181 -2.60 -5.79 2.77
N ASN A 182 -2.78 -6.40 3.94
CA ASN A 182 -1.75 -7.24 4.50
C ASN A 182 -1.70 -8.58 3.72
N PRO A 183 -0.55 -8.96 3.13
CA PRO A 183 -0.47 -10.15 2.27
C PRO A 183 -0.61 -11.46 3.04
N ALA A 184 -0.43 -11.45 4.37
CA ALA A 184 -0.61 -12.64 5.20
C ALA A 184 -2.11 -13.00 5.32
N PRO A 185 -2.54 -14.21 4.91
CA PRO A 185 -3.95 -14.60 4.98
C PRO A 185 -4.51 -14.53 6.40
N GLY A 186 -5.68 -13.90 6.58
CA GLY A 186 -6.36 -13.81 7.87
C GLY A 186 -5.63 -12.97 8.93
N SER A 187 -4.68 -12.13 8.50
CA SER A 187 -3.87 -11.32 9.41
C SER A 187 -4.68 -10.26 10.16
N ASP A 188 -4.23 -9.97 11.38
CA ASP A 188 -4.60 -8.78 12.14
C ASP A 188 -3.38 -7.81 12.22
N PRO A 189 -3.47 -6.57 11.72
CA PRO A 189 -4.60 -6.00 10.99
C PRO A 189 -4.71 -6.59 9.56
N PRO A 190 -5.91 -6.58 8.96
CA PRO A 190 -6.14 -7.03 7.59
C PRO A 190 -5.60 -6.04 6.53
N ALA A 191 -5.40 -4.78 6.91
CA ALA A 191 -4.86 -3.73 6.05
C ALA A 191 -4.07 -2.71 6.87
N PHE A 192 -3.13 -2.04 6.21
CA PHE A 192 -2.31 -0.98 6.77
C PHE A 192 -2.76 0.38 6.21
N PRO A 193 -3.21 1.34 7.04
CA PRO A 193 -3.58 2.67 6.58
C PRO A 193 -2.41 3.42 5.93
N THR A 194 -1.17 3.15 6.37
CA THR A 194 0.03 3.83 5.87
C THR A 194 1.10 2.81 5.47
N ILE A 195 1.79 3.08 4.36
CA ILE A 195 2.98 2.34 3.96
C ILE A 195 4.21 3.23 4.04
N ILE A 196 5.28 2.65 4.56
CA ILE A 196 6.64 3.18 4.54
C ILE A 196 7.38 2.44 3.43
N GLN A 197 7.84 3.17 2.42
CA GLN A 197 8.69 2.65 1.36
C GLN A 197 10.11 3.19 1.56
N ILE A 198 11.07 2.29 1.75
CA ILE A 198 12.47 2.63 1.91
C ILE A 198 13.21 2.26 0.63
N THR A 199 13.88 3.25 0.03
CA THR A 199 14.78 3.07 -1.10
C THR A 199 16.21 3.07 -0.56
N THR A 200 16.92 1.97 -0.75
CA THR A 200 18.27 1.80 -0.18
C THR A 200 19.36 2.40 -1.06
N LEU A 201 20.56 2.53 -0.47
CA LEU A 201 21.77 2.72 -1.24
C LEU A 201 22.07 1.44 -2.07
N PRO A 202 22.72 1.58 -3.24
CA PRO A 202 23.22 0.43 -3.98
C PRO A 202 24.08 -0.48 -3.09
N ASN A 203 23.90 -1.80 -3.21
CA ASN A 203 24.67 -2.81 -2.48
C ASN A 203 24.61 -2.67 -0.95
N SER A 204 23.52 -2.12 -0.41
CA SER A 204 23.17 -2.28 1.00
C SER A 204 23.27 -3.77 1.39
N PRO A 205 23.77 -4.12 2.60
CA PRO A 205 24.15 -5.50 2.92
C PRO A 205 23.03 -6.55 2.88
N ALA A 206 21.78 -6.17 2.56
CA ALA A 206 20.70 -7.10 2.22
C ALA A 206 20.85 -7.77 0.83
N ALA A 207 21.78 -7.33 -0.02
CA ALA A 207 21.87 -7.80 -1.42
C ALA A 207 23.09 -8.68 -1.75
N THR A 208 24.05 -8.80 -0.83
CA THR A 208 25.27 -9.60 -1.07
C THR A 208 25.17 -10.94 -0.34
N ASP A 209 24.65 -11.92 -1.07
CA ASP A 209 25.07 -13.33 -1.00
C ASP A 209 24.99 -14.01 0.38
N ARG A 210 23.80 -14.51 0.74
CA ARG A 210 23.69 -15.73 1.56
C ARG A 210 23.45 -16.91 0.62
N ARG A 211 24.53 -17.43 0.05
CA ARG A 211 24.59 -18.74 -0.60
C ARG A 211 25.10 -19.80 0.37
#